data_AF-A0A7V9TGV2-F1
#
_entry.id   AF-A0A7V9TGV2-F1
#
_cell.length_a   1.000
_cell.length_b   1.000
_cell.length_c   1.000
_cell.angle_alpha   90.00
_cell.angle_beta   90.00
_cell.angle_gamma   90.00
#
_symmetry.space_group_name_H-M   'P 1'
#
loop_
_entity.id
_entity.type
_entity.pdbx_description
1 polymer ?
#
loop_
_entity_poly.entity_id
_entity_poly.type
_entity_poly.pdbx_seq_one_letter_code
_entity_poly.pdbx_strand_id
1 'polypeptide(L)' 'MPREIDNQEGVRWSCAQAYEGLGNEIGGGDAARVEGKDLYRVVCTPSGGSMSVELELPDGWDDDLSDEDLLEMIRKSQN' A
#
# COMPACT_ATOMS: atom_id res chain seq x y z
N MET A 1 5.04 -8.55 -1.93
CA MET A 1 5.04 -9.00 -0.50
C MET A 1 4.59 -7.82 0.35
N PRO A 2 3.76 -7.99 1.41
CA PRO A 2 3.30 -6.83 2.20
C PRO A 2 4.46 -6.19 2.97
N ARG A 3 4.56 -4.86 2.91
CA ARG A 3 5.42 -4.03 3.77
C ARG A 3 4.69 -3.73 5.07
N GLU A 4 5.35 -3.98 6.20
CA GLU A 4 4.80 -3.68 7.53
C GLU A 4 5.46 -2.43 8.10
N ILE A 5 4.64 -1.47 8.55
CA ILE A 5 5.11 -0.23 9.17
C ILE A 5 4.33 0.01 10.47
N ASP A 6 5.00 0.50 11.51
CA ASP A 6 4.36 0.80 12.79
C ASP A 6 4.16 2.31 12.93
N ASN A 7 2.94 2.76 13.24
CA ASN A 7 2.67 4.16 13.50
C ASN A 7 3.04 4.56 14.94
N GLN A 8 3.13 5.87 15.22
CA GLN A 8 3.46 6.39 16.56
C GLN A 8 2.44 6.03 17.65
N GLU A 9 1.24 5.57 17.26
CA GLU A 9 0.17 5.15 18.16
C GLU A 9 0.26 3.64 18.49
N GLY A 10 1.26 2.93 17.96
CA GLY A 10 1.43 1.49 18.13
C GLY A 10 0.52 0.64 17.25
N VAL A 11 -0.10 1.22 16.21
CA VAL A 11 -0.85 0.49 15.19
C VAL A 11 0.10 0.04 14.10
N ARG A 12 0.15 -1.27 13.86
CA ARG A 12 0.86 -1.84 12.72
C ARG A 12 0.01 -1.76 11.47
N TRP A 13 0.59 -1.28 10.39
CA TRP A 13 -0.01 -1.19 9.07
C TRP A 13 0.68 -2.17 8.14
N SER A 14 -0.11 -3.04 7.52
CA SER A 14 0.35 -3.94 6.47
C SER A 14 -0.10 -3.36 5.13
N CYS A 15 0.85 -2.82 4.37
CA CYS A 15 0.64 -2.26 3.04
C CYS A 15 1.05 -3.26 1.97
N ALA A 16 0.16 -3.60 1.05
CA ALA A 16 0.44 -4.49 -0.07
C ALA A 16 -0.11 -3.88 -1.35
N GLN A 17 0.58 -4.09 -2.48
CA GLN A 17 0.03 -3.71 -3.77
C GLN A 17 -1.31 -4.45 -3.97
N ALA A 18 -2.33 -3.72 -4.39
CA ALA A 18 -3.65 -4.26 -4.64
C ALA A 18 -3.51 -5.40 -5.66
N TYR A 19 -4.18 -6.53 -5.40
CA TYR A 19 -4.19 -7.71 -6.27
C TYR A 19 -2.87 -8.50 -6.36
N GLU A 20 -1.80 -8.11 -5.66
CA GLU A 20 -0.66 -9.01 -5.39
C GLU A 20 -1.11 -10.15 -4.47
N GLY A 21 -1.51 -11.28 -5.05
CA GLY A 21 -1.98 -12.45 -4.31
C GLY A 21 -3.24 -13.11 -4.90
N LEU A 22 -3.93 -12.45 -5.84
CA LEU A 22 -4.89 -13.13 -6.71
C LEU A 22 -4.09 -13.87 -7.78
N GLY A 23 -3.57 -15.04 -7.43
CA GLY A 23 -2.82 -15.89 -8.33
C GLY A 23 -3.62 -16.18 -9.59
N ASN A 24 -3.21 -15.59 -10.71
CA ASN A 24 -3.17 -16.24 -12.01
C ASN A 24 -2.29 -15.43 -13.00
N GLU A 25 -1.12 -15.99 -13.27
CA GLU A 25 -0.55 -16.19 -14.62
C GLU A 25 -0.10 -15.01 -15.49
N ILE A 26 -0.30 -13.74 -15.11
CA ILE A 26 0.37 -12.60 -15.78
C ILE A 26 0.82 -11.61 -14.70
N GLY A 27 2.07 -11.15 -14.78
CA GLY A 27 2.80 -10.39 -13.75
C GLY A 27 1.94 -9.43 -12.93
N GLY A 28 1.83 -9.72 -11.62
CA GLY A 28 1.00 -8.97 -10.67
C GLY A 28 1.29 -7.47 -10.57
N GLY A 29 2.46 -7.02 -11.05
CA GLY A 29 2.78 -5.59 -11.15
C GLY A 29 1.89 -4.83 -12.15
N ASP A 30 1.49 -5.43 -13.27
CA ASP A 30 0.68 -4.73 -14.28
C ASP A 30 -0.79 -4.57 -13.84
N ALA A 31 -1.30 -5.46 -12.98
CA ALA A 31 -2.69 -5.40 -12.50
C ALA A 31 -2.91 -4.31 -11.44
N ALA A 32 -1.86 -3.96 -10.69
CA ALA A 32 -1.87 -2.88 -9.72
C ALA A 32 -1.60 -1.50 -10.37
N ARG A 33 -1.08 -1.49 -11.61
CA ARG A 33 -0.71 -0.28 -12.32
C ARG A 33 -1.94 0.50 -12.78
N VAL A 34 -1.99 1.79 -12.45
CA VAL A 34 -3.04 2.70 -12.94
C VAL A 34 -2.77 2.98 -14.42
N GLU A 35 -3.76 2.73 -15.30
CA GLU A 35 -3.61 2.81 -16.76
C GLU A 35 -2.79 4.02 -17.23
N GLY A 36 -1.60 3.75 -17.78
CA GLY A 36 -0.71 4.77 -18.37
C GLY A 36 0.13 5.58 -17.39
N LYS A 37 0.13 5.26 -16.09
CA LYS A 37 0.97 5.91 -15.07
C LYS A 37 1.91 4.92 -14.39
N ASP A 38 3.08 5.36 -13.94
CA ASP A 38 3.98 4.57 -13.07
C ASP A 38 3.50 4.63 -11.60
N LEU A 39 2.20 4.36 -11.40
CA LEU A 39 1.54 4.37 -10.10
C LEU A 39 0.88 3.01 -9.86
N TYR A 40 1.00 2.51 -8.64
CA TYR A 40 0.46 1.26 -8.15
C TYR A 40 -0.62 1.55 -7.11
N ARG A 41 -1.72 0.81 -7.20
CA ARG A 41 -2.69 0.75 -6.10
C ARG A 41 -2.11 -0.08 -4.98
N VAL A 42 -2.19 0.45 -3.77
CA VAL A 42 -1.66 -0.17 -2.55
C VAL A 42 -2.75 -0.12 -1.49
N VAL A 43 -3.07 -1.28 -0.92
CA VAL A 43 -4.02 -1.39 0.18
C VAL A 43 -3.23 -1.49 1.47
N CYS A 44 -3.47 -0.55 2.38
CA CYS A 44 -2.90 -0.55 3.73
C CYS A 44 -3.98 -0.94 4.74
N THR A 45 -3.73 -2.00 5.50
CA THR A 45 -4.65 -2.54 6.51
C THR A 45 -4.03 -2.41 7.90
N PRO A 46 -4.74 -1.80 8.87
CA PRO A 46 -4.24 -1.71 10.24
C PRO A 46 -4.48 -3.01 11.02
N SER A 47 -3.57 -3.36 11.92
CA SER A 47 -3.56 -4.59 12.73
C SER A 47 -4.67 -4.68 13.78
N GLY A 48 -5.56 -3.68 13.85
CA GLY A 48 -6.71 -3.61 14.75
C GLY A 48 -8.06 -3.92 14.09
N GLY A 49 -8.09 -4.32 12.82
CA GLY A 49 -9.34 -4.56 12.07
C GLY A 49 -10.15 -3.28 11.79
N SER A 50 -9.50 -2.11 11.88
CA SER A 50 -10.06 -0.85 11.44
C SER A 50 -10.13 -0.77 9.91
N MET A 51 -10.77 0.26 9.38
CA MET A 51 -10.97 0.43 7.93
C MET A 51 -9.63 0.47 7.18
N SER A 52 -9.46 -0.44 6.22
CA SER A 52 -8.36 -0.40 5.25
C SER A 52 -8.49 0.82 4.36
N VAL A 53 -7.35 1.37 3.93
CA VAL A 53 -7.30 2.45 2.94
C VAL A 53 -6.61 1.98 1.67
N GLU A 54 -7.06 2.52 0.54
CA GLU A 54 -6.42 2.34 -0.76
C GLU A 54 -5.65 3.62 -1.11
N LEU A 55 -4.38 3.46 -1.49
CA LEU A 55 -3.46 4.52 -1.86
C LEU A 55 -2.99 4.31 -3.30
N GLU A 56 -2.69 5.39 -4.01
CA GLU A 56 -1.99 5.34 -5.29
C GLU A 56 -0.55 5.81 -5.05
N LEU A 57 0.41 4.89 -5.10
CA LEU A 57 1.82 5.13 -4.81
C LEU A 57 2.68 4.95 -6.06
N PRO A 58 3.82 5.65 -6.20
CA PRO A 58 4.72 5.46 -7.33
C PRO A 58 5.34 4.05 -7.37
N ASP A 59 5.87 3.65 -8.53
CA ASP A 59 6.77 2.50 -8.62
C ASP A 59 7.92 2.63 -7.60
N GLY A 60 8.33 1.50 -7.01
CA GLY A 60 9.38 1.48 -5.98
C GLY A 60 8.97 2.05 -4.62
N TRP A 61 7.69 2.33 -4.37
CA TRP A 61 7.22 2.85 -3.08
C TRP A 61 7.62 2.00 -1.88
N ASP A 62 7.80 0.68 -2.07
CA ASP A 62 8.16 -0.24 -1.02
C ASP A 62 9.61 -0.05 -0.54
N ASP A 63 10.52 0.41 -1.41
CA ASP A 63 11.93 0.67 -1.10
C ASP A 63 12.24 2.18 -0.95
N ASP A 64 11.69 3.02 -1.82
CA ASP A 64 12.04 4.44 -1.93
C ASP A 64 11.22 5.34 -1.00
N LEU A 65 9.99 4.94 -0.65
CA LEU A 65 9.12 5.73 0.22
C LEU A 65 9.46 5.47 1.68
N SER A 66 9.63 6.53 2.48
CA SER A 66 9.88 6.38 3.91
C SER A 66 8.62 5.90 4.66
N ASP A 67 8.80 5.24 5.81
CA ASP A 67 7.68 4.84 6.66
C ASP A 67 6.84 6.05 7.10
N GLU A 68 7.50 7.19 7.36
CA GLU A 68 6.84 8.43 7.78
C GLU A 68 5.96 9.01 6.66
N ASP A 69 6.46 9.05 5.43
CA ASP A 69 5.70 9.53 4.26
C ASP A 69 4.50 8.61 3.97
N LEU A 70 4.70 7.29 4.07
CA LEU A 70 3.65 6.31 3.84
C LEU A 70 2.53 6.45 4.88
N LEU A 71 2.89 6.63 6.16
CA LEU A 71 1.94 6.89 7.24
C LEU A 71 1.17 8.21 7.06
N GLU A 72 1.84 9.26 6.59
CA GLU A 72 1.17 10.53 6.26
C GLU A 72 0.15 10.36 5.13
N MET A 73 0.47 9.57 4.09
CA MET A 73 -0.48 9.25 3.02
C MET A 73 -1.66 8.43 3.52
N ILE A 74 -1.44 7.42 4.37
CA ILE A 74 -2.50 6.65 5.02
C ILE A 74 -3.44 7.58 5.79
N ARG A 75 -2.90 8.45 6.64
CA ARG A 75 -3.67 9.41 7.44
C ARG A 75 -4.53 10.34 6.56
N LYS A 76 -3.97 10.85 5.46
CA LYS A 76 -4.70 11.71 4.53
C LYS A 76 -5.87 11.00 3.85
N SER A 77 -5.74 9.70 3.58
CA SER A 77 -6.79 8.89 2.93
C SER A 77 -7.86 8.37 3.88
N GLN A 78 -7.65 8.46 5.20
CA GLN A 78 -8.65 8.11 6.22
C GLN A 78 -9.65 9.24 6.51
N ASN A 79 -9.47 10.43 5.94
CA ASN A 79 -10.17 11.66 6.28
C ASN A 79 -11.04 12.18 5.13
#